data_AF-A0A967KF56-F1
#
_entry.id   AF-A0A967KF56-F1
#
_cell.length_a   1.000
_cell.length_b   1.000
_cell.length_c   1.000
_cell.angle_alpha   90.00
_cell.angle_beta   90.00
_cell.angle_gamma   90.00
#
_symmetry.space_group_name_H-M   'P 1'
#
loop_
_entity.id
_entity.type
_entity.pdbx_description
1 polymer ?
#
loop_
_entity_poly.entity_id
_entity_poly.type
_entity_poly.pdbx_seq_one_letter_code
_entity_poly.pdbx_strand_id
1 'polypeptide(L)'
;MSGVVGTAVARSAEGEPTVILYLESAGSAVYPSQLDGIPVRTVVSGRLTAIAERTAKERPAPIGFSVGHPDITAGTFGALVKNG
;
A
#
# COMPACT_ATOMS: atom_id res chain seq x y z
N MET A 1 -16.71 1.38 -9.20
CA MET A 1 -15.94 0.21 -8.72
C MET A 1 -15.50 0.48 -7.29
N SER A 2 -16.30 0.08 -6.30
CA SER A 2 -15.95 0.31 -4.90
C SER A 2 -14.91 -0.73 -4.46
N GLY A 3 -13.79 -0.30 -3.90
CA GLY A 3 -12.81 -1.18 -3.24
C GLY A 3 -11.50 -1.40 -3.99
N VAL A 4 -11.38 -1.04 -5.27
CA VAL A 4 -10.08 -1.07 -5.99
C VAL A 4 -9.28 0.17 -5.62
N VAL A 5 -8.07 -0.03 -5.10
CA VAL A 5 -7.12 1.03 -4.68
C VAL A 5 -5.91 1.14 -5.60
N GLY A 6 -5.74 0.20 -6.53
CA GLY A 6 -4.65 0.23 -7.49
C GLY A 6 -4.80 -0.84 -8.56
N THR A 7 -4.05 -0.67 -9.64
CA THR A 7 -4.00 -1.62 -10.76
C THR A 7 -2.55 -1.82 -11.20
N ALA A 8 -2.22 -3.02 -11.66
CA ALA A 8 -0.93 -3.29 -12.29
C ALA A 8 -1.07 -4.27 -13.46
N VAL A 9 -0.04 -4.31 -14.30
CA VAL A 9 0.15 -5.36 -15.29
C VAL A 9 1.32 -6.23 -14.85
N ALA A 10 1.19 -7.54 -15.02
CA ALA A 10 2.21 -8.50 -14.67
C ALA A 10 2.26 -9.64 -15.70
N ARG A 11 3.21 -10.55 -15.53
CA ARG A 11 3.25 -11.83 -16.23
C ARG A 11 2.92 -12.95 -15.23
N SER A 12 2.21 -13.99 -15.67
CA SER A 12 2.03 -15.23 -14.91
C SER A 12 3.36 -15.98 -14.80
N ALA A 13 3.37 -17.09 -14.06
CA ALA A 13 4.55 -17.96 -13.99
C ALA A 13 4.94 -18.54 -15.36
N GLU A 14 3.95 -18.70 -16.24
CA GLU A 14 4.08 -19.16 -17.62
C GLU A 14 4.45 -18.03 -18.60
N GLY A 15 4.55 -16.78 -18.13
CA GLY A 15 4.96 -15.63 -18.94
C GLY A 15 3.82 -14.84 -19.60
N GLU A 16 2.58 -15.29 -19.43
CA GLU A 16 1.37 -14.71 -20.02
C GLU A 16 0.95 -13.40 -19.34
N PRO A 17 0.43 -12.40 -20.06
CA PRO A 17 0.00 -11.14 -19.46
C PRO A 17 -1.17 -11.35 -18.48
N THR A 18 -1.16 -10.61 -17.37
CA THR A 18 -2.27 -10.55 -16.42
C THR A 18 -2.45 -9.14 -15.88
N VAL A 19 -3.69 -8.78 -15.60
CA VAL A 19 -4.03 -7.54 -14.90
C VAL A 19 -4.23 -7.85 -13.42
N ILE A 20 -3.63 -7.04 -12.54
CA ILE A 20 -3.80 -7.16 -11.09
C ILE A 20 -4.66 -6.00 -10.60
N LEU A 21 -5.71 -6.30 -9.85
CA LEU A 21 -6.48 -5.34 -9.08
C LEU A 21 -6.07 -5.42 -7.61
N TYR A 22 -5.58 -4.30 -7.06
CA TYR A 22 -5.30 -4.16 -5.63
C TYR A 22 -6.54 -3.65 -4.92
N LEU A 23 -6.95 -4.34 -3.86
CA LEU A 23 -8.18 -4.08 -3.12
C LEU A 23 -7.90 -3.52 -1.72
N GLU A 24 -8.71 -2.56 -1.28
CA GLU A 24 -8.64 -2.03 0.10
C GLU A 24 -9.04 -3.10 1.13
N SER A 25 -10.00 -3.95 0.79
CA SER A 25 -10.48 -5.04 1.65
C SER A 25 -11.06 -6.19 0.80
N ALA A 26 -11.25 -7.34 1.43
CA ALA A 26 -11.82 -8.55 0.80
C ALA A 26 -13.34 -8.48 0.56
N GLY A 27 -13.90 -7.29 0.32
CA GLY A 27 -15.34 -7.04 0.24
C GLY A 27 -16.08 -7.94 -0.77
N SER A 28 -17.41 -7.91 -0.74
CA SER A 28 -18.27 -8.79 -1.54
C SER A 28 -18.46 -8.37 -3.01
N ALA A 29 -17.73 -7.37 -3.48
CA ALA A 29 -17.84 -6.90 -4.85
C ALA A 29 -17.34 -7.97 -5.84
N VAL A 30 -18.10 -8.17 -6.92
CA VAL A 30 -17.70 -9.05 -8.01
C VAL A 30 -16.87 -8.26 -9.00
N TYR A 31 -15.67 -8.73 -9.28
CA TYR A 31 -14.75 -8.16 -10.26
C TYR A 31 -14.73 -9.02 -11.52
N PRO A 32 -14.50 -8.42 -12.71
CA PRO A 32 -14.36 -9.19 -13.93
C PRO A 32 -13.18 -10.16 -13.80
N SER A 33 -13.36 -11.39 -14.29
CA SER A 33 -12.29 -12.40 -14.34
C SER A 33 -11.33 -12.18 -15.51
N GLN A 34 -11.73 -11.39 -16.51
CA GLN A 34 -10.93 -11.04 -17.69
C GLN A 34 -11.24 -9.61 -18.17
N LEU A 35 -10.25 -8.96 -18.79
CA LEU A 35 -10.36 -7.70 -19.52
C LEU A 35 -9.71 -7.87 -20.88
N ASP A 36 -10.47 -7.72 -21.96
CA ASP A 36 -10.00 -7.93 -23.35
C ASP A 36 -9.30 -9.29 -23.57
N GLY A 37 -9.81 -10.34 -22.90
CA GLY A 37 -9.23 -11.69 -22.93
C GLY A 37 -8.01 -11.88 -22.03
N ILE A 38 -7.52 -10.83 -21.37
CA ILE A 38 -6.42 -10.90 -20.41
C ILE A 38 -6.96 -11.27 -19.02
N PRO A 39 -6.43 -12.33 -18.36
CA PRO A 39 -6.84 -12.71 -17.01
C PRO A 39 -6.64 -11.61 -15.99
N VAL A 40 -7.64 -11.41 -15.14
CA VAL A 40 -7.60 -10.48 -14.00
C VAL A 40 -7.41 -11.26 -12.70
N ARG A 41 -6.47 -10.81 -11.86
CA ARG A 41 -6.23 -11.32 -10.52
C ARG A 41 -6.47 -10.24 -9.48
N THR A 42 -7.15 -10.57 -8.39
CA THR A 42 -7.34 -9.66 -7.25
C THR A 42 -6.34 -9.94 -6.14
N VAL A 43 -5.82 -8.88 -5.52
CA VAL A 43 -4.94 -8.95 -4.34
C VAL A 43 -5.44 -7.96 -3.30
N VAL A 44 -5.70 -8.40 -2.06
CA VAL A 44 -6.06 -7.48 -0.98
C VAL A 44 -4.79 -6.87 -0.40
N SER A 45 -4.57 -5.59 -0.67
CA SER A 45 -3.39 -4.84 -0.20
C SER A 45 -3.67 -4.00 1.05
N GLY A 46 -4.94 -3.73 1.35
CA GLY A 46 -5.27 -2.61 2.22
C GLY A 46 -5.19 -1.29 1.46
N ARG A 47 -5.33 -0.17 2.18
CA ARG A 47 -5.22 1.17 1.60
C ARG A 47 -3.81 1.44 1.10
N LEU A 48 -3.69 1.86 -0.16
CA LEU A 48 -2.45 2.40 -0.70
C LEU A 48 -2.41 3.91 -0.44
N THR A 49 -1.36 4.38 0.22
CA THR A 49 -1.10 5.80 0.45
C THR A 49 0.24 6.18 -0.14
N ALA A 50 0.34 7.38 -0.72
CA ALA A 50 1.63 7.93 -1.08
C ALA A 50 2.53 8.04 0.17
N ILE A 51 3.83 7.82 -0.01
CA ILE A 51 4.79 8.09 1.06
C ILE A 51 4.76 9.59 1.34
N ALA A 52 4.58 9.97 2.60
CA ALA A 52 4.59 11.37 3.00
C ALA A 52 5.94 12.04 2.70
N GLU A 53 5.90 13.36 2.46
CA GLU A 53 7.11 14.18 2.30
C GLU A 53 8.09 13.92 3.44
N ARG A 54 9.35 13.56 3.11
CA ARG A 54 10.35 13.15 4.12
C ARG A 54 10.69 14.23 5.14
N THR A 55 10.38 15.49 4.82
CA THR A 55 10.64 16.67 5.64
C THR A 55 9.35 17.28 6.23
N ALA A 56 8.20 16.60 6.08
CA ALA A 56 6.94 17.06 6.65
C ALA A 56 7.02 17.22 8.17
N LYS A 57 6.38 18.29 8.68
CA LYS A 57 6.24 18.54 10.12
C LYS A 57 4.87 18.03 10.59
N GLU A 58 4.78 16.74 10.87
CA GLU A 58 3.55 16.06 11.30
C GLU A 58 3.43 16.01 12.84
N ARG A 59 2.23 16.29 13.37
CA ARG A 59 1.90 16.10 14.81
C ARG A 59 0.42 15.67 14.94
N PRO A 60 0.11 14.51 15.56
CA PRO A 60 1.03 13.53 16.14
C PRO A 60 1.88 12.83 15.06
N ALA A 61 3.15 12.56 15.37
CA ALA A 61 4.03 11.85 14.44
C ALA A 61 3.57 10.38 14.28
N PRO A 62 3.39 9.87 13.05
CA PRO A 62 3.07 8.46 12.82
C PRO A 62 4.22 7.53 13.22
N ILE A 63 3.87 6.31 13.68
CA ILE A 63 4.85 5.23 13.88
C ILE A 63 5.49 4.88 12.54
N GLY A 64 6.80 4.61 12.53
CA GLY A 64 7.58 4.33 11.33
C GLY A 64 8.26 5.56 10.72
N PHE A 65 8.01 6.77 11.23
CA PHE A 65 8.73 7.96 10.80
C PHE A 65 10.23 7.86 11.13
N SER A 66 11.08 8.21 10.18
CA SER A 66 12.50 8.42 10.47
C SER A 66 12.64 9.73 11.26
N VAL A 67 13.14 9.63 12.47
CA VAL A 67 13.41 10.78 13.34
C VAL A 67 14.90 11.09 13.21
N GLY A 68 15.20 12.08 12.39
CA GLY A 68 16.57 12.56 12.20
C GLY A 68 17.13 13.16 13.49
N HIS A 69 18.43 13.02 13.69
CA HIS A 69 19.20 13.74 14.70
C HIS A 69 20.40 14.38 13.99
N PRO A 70 20.73 15.65 14.27
CA PRO A 70 21.87 16.31 13.61
C PRO A 70 23.24 15.65 13.88
N ASP A 71 23.38 14.89 14.96
CA ASP A 71 24.67 14.43 15.48
C ASP A 71 24.85 12.90 15.36
N ILE A 72 23.81 12.13 14.98
CA ILE A 72 23.86 10.67 14.84
C ILE A 72 22.98 10.18 13.67
N THR A 73 23.16 8.91 13.25
CA THR A 73 22.31 8.27 12.23
C THR A 73 20.84 8.28 12.65
N ALA A 74 19.95 8.62 11.71
CA ALA A 74 18.52 8.68 11.96
C ALA A 74 17.94 7.34 12.43
N GLY A 75 17.06 7.39 13.43
CA GLY A 75 16.32 6.24 13.96
C GLY A 75 14.87 6.20 13.45
N THR A 76 14.14 5.13 13.75
CA THR A 76 12.71 4.99 13.40
C THR A 76 11.85 5.15 14.65
N PHE A 77 10.79 5.95 14.57
CA PHE A 77 9.82 6.11 15.67
C PHE A 77 8.99 4.84 15.84
N GLY A 78 9.35 4.00 16.82
CA GLY A 78 8.77 2.65 16.97
C GLY A 78 7.47 2.58 17.77
N ALA A 79 7.29 3.40 18.81
CA ALA A 79 6.10 3.37 19.65
C ALA A 79 5.88 4.70 20.38
N LEU A 80 4.61 5.04 20.65
CA LEU A 80 4.24 6.12 21.55
C LEU A 80 3.86 5.52 22.92
N VAL A 81 4.60 5.89 23.96
CA VAL A 81 4.29 5.50 25.35
C VAL A 81 3.49 6.61 26.01
N LYS A 82 2.44 6.26 26.74
CA LYS A 82 1.68 7.18 27.59
C LYS A 82 1.69 6.64 29.03
N ASN A 83 1.75 7.55 29.99
CA ASN A 83 1.50 7.18 31.39
C ASN A 83 0.03 6.77 31.52
N GLY A 84 -0.21 5.63 32.18
CA GLY A 84 -1.55 5.16 32.53
C GLY A 84 -2.15 5.98 33.67
#